data_AF-A0AAV4LQ13-F1
#
_entry.id   AF-A0AAV4LQ13-F1
#
_cell.length_a   1.000
_cell.length_b   1.000
_cell.length_c   1.000
_cell.angle_alpha   90.00
_cell.angle_beta   90.00
_cell.angle_gamma   90.00
#
_symmetry.space_group_name_H-M   'P 1'
#
loop_
_entity.id
_entity.type
_entity.pdbx_description
1 polymer ?
#
loop_
_entity_poly.entity_id
_entity_poly.type
_entity_poly.pdbx_seq_one_letter_code
_entity_poly.pdbx_strand_id
1 'polypeptide(L)'
;MCLNRRERQSEGSSAREKPGRLLPHDDVDAYDSLERLGSVYEGLFRLDKLILLLRAREMFIKSCLTDGEQFNIKIIAKGMHDIKGLATQIANEHNIDEDSLKDMLAGLKLPQQGKFEDAVKTITYHLINKLSAIQHDLEDSLREYDSFHNTTINEYENMRRRFFDLTLSRDKGADGIDFKVSKRDFMFIVNSKNGKMVDIIFNLLDTDGKGVIDWGAFEMNSGRILCDAKGFL
;
A
#
# COMPACT_ATOMS: atom_id res chain seq x y z
N MET A 1 45.70 -13.57 30.69
CA MET A 1 46.44 -12.93 31.79
C MET A 1 46.11 -11.44 31.75
N CYS A 2 45.57 -10.74 32.75
CA CYS A 2 45.30 -11.03 34.16
C CYS A 2 43.98 -10.34 34.60
N LEU A 3 43.30 -11.01 35.54
CA LEU A 3 42.14 -10.58 36.32
C LEU A 3 42.55 -9.59 37.43
N ASN A 4 41.60 -8.77 37.89
CA ASN A 4 41.47 -8.24 39.26
C ASN A 4 40.03 -7.69 39.40
N ARG A 5 39.02 -8.46 39.83
CA ARG A 5 38.56 -8.75 41.20
C ARG A 5 38.56 -7.55 42.18
N ARG A 6 37.36 -7.07 42.52
CA ARG A 6 36.98 -6.78 43.91
C ARG A 6 35.46 -6.80 44.08
N GLU A 7 34.97 -7.87 44.68
CA GLU A 7 33.67 -7.93 45.34
C GLU A 7 33.76 -7.21 46.69
N ARG A 8 32.67 -6.55 47.10
CA ARG A 8 32.12 -6.68 48.46
C ARG A 8 30.65 -6.27 48.47
N GLN A 9 29.81 -7.25 48.82
CA GLN A 9 28.42 -7.09 49.22
C GLN A 9 28.30 -6.30 50.52
N SER A 10 27.16 -5.64 50.69
CA SER A 10 26.50 -5.50 51.97
C SER A 10 25.00 -5.67 51.74
N GLU A 11 24.50 -6.85 52.12
CA GLU A 11 23.08 -7.15 52.29
C GLU A 11 22.54 -6.40 53.51
N GLY A 12 21.29 -5.96 53.42
CA GLY A 12 20.56 -5.26 54.47
C GLY A 12 19.14 -4.96 54.00
N SER A 13 18.33 -6.01 53.93
CA SER A 13 16.98 -6.09 53.39
C SER A 13 15.95 -5.18 54.08
N SER A 14 15.07 -4.56 53.29
CA SER A 14 13.66 -4.40 53.67
C SER A 14 12.79 -4.38 52.41
N ALA A 15 11.71 -5.14 52.45
CA ALA A 15 10.77 -5.39 51.37
C ALA A 15 9.75 -4.25 51.18
N ARG A 16 9.07 -4.28 50.02
CA ARG A 16 7.86 -3.53 49.58
C ARG A 16 8.10 -2.05 49.25
N GLU A 17 7.65 -1.47 48.14
CA GLU A 17 6.59 -1.76 47.14
C GLU A 17 7.08 -1.30 45.74
N LYS A 18 6.54 -1.89 44.67
CA LYS A 18 6.70 -1.36 43.29
C LYS A 18 5.90 -0.06 43.16
N PRO A 19 6.45 0.97 42.51
CA PRO A 19 5.65 1.81 41.64
C PRO A 19 6.26 1.89 40.25
N GLY A 20 5.41 1.75 39.23
CA GLY A 20 5.80 1.78 37.84
C GLY A 20 6.57 3.04 37.44
N ARG A 21 7.41 2.89 36.42
CA ARG A 21 7.87 3.94 35.52
C ARG A 21 8.07 3.27 34.16
N LEU A 22 7.08 3.41 33.29
CA LEU A 22 6.99 4.49 32.28
C LEU A 22 8.12 4.31 31.25
N LEU A 23 7.84 3.48 30.25
CA LEU A 23 8.51 3.57 28.97
C LEU A 23 8.15 4.92 28.33
N PRO A 24 9.04 5.52 27.53
CA PRO A 24 8.80 6.81 26.92
C PRO A 24 7.62 6.67 25.95
N HIS A 25 6.55 7.39 26.27
CA HIS A 25 5.33 7.49 25.50
C HIS A 25 5.59 8.56 24.41
N ASP A 26 6.32 8.19 23.37
CA ASP A 26 6.28 8.95 22.13
C ASP A 26 4.92 8.64 21.47
N ASP A 27 4.16 9.70 21.15
CA ASP A 27 2.82 9.89 20.55
C ASP A 27 2.24 8.85 19.54
N VAL A 28 2.53 7.56 19.67
CA VAL A 28 2.12 6.49 18.74
C VAL A 28 0.85 5.76 19.21
N ASP A 29 0.46 5.90 20.49
CA ASP A 29 -0.69 5.18 21.06
C ASP A 29 -2.05 5.87 20.85
N ALA A 30 -2.10 6.98 20.12
CA ALA A 30 -3.34 7.71 19.88
C ALA A 30 -4.25 7.08 18.80
N TYR A 31 -3.68 6.25 17.91
CA TYR A 31 -4.37 5.78 16.70
C TYR A 31 -4.73 4.29 16.75
N ASP A 32 -5.91 3.98 16.21
CA ASP A 32 -6.42 2.61 16.03
C ASP A 32 -5.69 1.95 14.85
N SER A 33 -4.84 0.94 15.11
CA SER A 33 -4.02 0.34 14.06
C SER A 33 -4.86 -0.41 13.02
N LEU A 34 -6.04 -0.94 13.38
CA LEU A 34 -6.90 -1.63 12.42
C LEU A 34 -7.57 -0.64 11.46
N GLU A 35 -8.05 0.50 11.97
CA GLU A 35 -8.60 1.56 11.13
C GLU A 35 -7.53 2.15 10.21
N ARG A 36 -6.32 2.38 10.74
CA ARG A 36 -5.22 2.92 9.96
C ARG A 36 -4.74 1.97 8.88
N LEU A 37 -4.53 0.68 9.20
CA LEU A 37 -4.23 -0.32 8.18
C LEU A 37 -5.36 -0.44 7.15
N GLY A 38 -6.61 -0.38 7.60
CA GLY A 38 -7.79 -0.41 6.73
C GLY A 38 -7.82 0.75 5.71
N SER A 39 -7.40 1.96 6.08
CA SER A 39 -7.32 3.10 5.16
C SER A 39 -6.09 3.03 4.25
N VAL A 40 -4.96 2.57 4.77
CA VAL A 40 -3.71 2.38 4.01
C VAL A 40 -3.91 1.35 2.90
N TYR A 41 -4.51 0.19 3.20
CA TYR A 41 -4.77 -0.84 2.19
C TYR A 41 -5.72 -0.34 1.09
N GLU A 42 -6.76 0.40 1.45
CA GLU A 42 -7.67 1.01 0.47
C GLU A 42 -6.94 2.01 -0.45
N GLY A 43 -6.04 2.81 0.12
CA GLY A 43 -5.14 3.69 -0.63
C GLY A 43 -4.24 2.91 -1.60
N LEU A 44 -3.58 1.85 -1.12
CA LEU A 44 -2.71 0.99 -1.94
C LEU A 44 -3.46 0.35 -3.11
N PHE A 45 -4.63 -0.25 -2.86
CA PHE A 45 -5.44 -0.87 -3.92
C PHE A 45 -5.89 0.14 -5.00
N ARG A 46 -6.20 1.38 -4.59
CA ARG A 46 -6.54 2.46 -5.52
C ARG A 46 -5.32 2.87 -6.35
N LEU A 47 -4.17 3.03 -5.70
CA LEU A 47 -2.93 3.41 -6.37
C LEU A 47 -2.43 2.34 -7.34
N ASP A 48 -2.54 1.05 -7.01
CA ASP A 48 -2.14 -0.04 -7.91
C ASP A 48 -2.85 0.05 -9.26
N LYS A 49 -4.17 0.29 -9.24
CA LYS A 49 -4.97 0.47 -10.45
C LYS A 49 -4.54 1.72 -11.23
N LEU A 50 -4.30 2.83 -10.53
CA LEU A 50 -3.89 4.09 -11.13
C LEU A 50 -2.50 3.97 -11.78
N ILE A 51 -1.52 3.41 -11.06
CA ILE A 51 -0.14 3.21 -11.54
C ILE A 51 -0.13 2.30 -12.78
N LEU A 52 -0.90 1.21 -12.77
CA LEU A 52 -1.01 0.32 -13.93
C LEU A 52 -1.51 1.07 -15.17
N LEU A 53 -2.56 1.88 -14.99
CA LEU A 53 -3.16 2.68 -16.06
C LEU A 53 -2.23 3.79 -16.56
N LEU A 54 -1.53 4.50 -15.66
CA LEU A 54 -0.53 5.49 -16.02
C LEU A 54 0.63 4.87 -16.81
N ARG A 55 1.14 3.70 -16.39
CA ARG A 55 2.20 2.97 -17.11
C ARG A 55 1.77 2.51 -18.49
N ALA A 56 0.54 2.01 -18.64
CA ALA A 56 0.02 1.59 -19.94
C ALA A 56 -0.04 2.79 -20.91
N ARG A 57 -0.53 3.95 -20.43
CA ARG A 57 -0.58 5.19 -21.20
C ARG A 57 0.82 5.70 -21.56
N GLU A 58 1.74 5.69 -20.61
CA GLU A 58 3.14 6.08 -20.84
C GLU A 58 3.78 5.23 -21.94
N MET A 59 3.59 3.90 -21.89
CA MET A 59 4.11 2.95 -22.87
C MET A 59 3.53 3.21 -24.26
N PHE A 60 2.23 3.45 -24.36
CA PHE A 60 1.58 3.78 -25.64
C PHE A 60 2.11 5.09 -26.23
N ILE A 61 2.25 6.14 -25.43
CA ILE A 61 2.77 7.41 -25.94
C ILE A 61 4.23 7.27 -26.38
N LYS A 62 5.05 6.54 -25.60
CA LYS A 62 6.43 6.24 -25.98
C LYS A 62 6.51 5.46 -27.29
N SER A 63 5.63 4.47 -27.53
CA SER A 63 5.61 3.74 -28.80
C SER A 63 5.25 4.67 -29.98
N CYS A 64 4.31 5.60 -29.79
CA CYS A 64 3.97 6.59 -30.80
C CYS A 64 5.16 7.51 -31.16
N LEU A 65 5.97 7.88 -30.16
CA LEU A 65 7.08 8.84 -30.30
C LEU A 65 8.41 8.20 -30.73
N THR A 66 8.52 6.87 -30.75
CA THR A 66 9.77 6.19 -31.11
C THR A 66 9.91 6.14 -32.64
N ASP A 67 11.05 6.63 -33.16
CA ASP A 67 11.29 6.89 -34.59
C ASP A 67 11.08 5.68 -35.54
N GLY A 68 11.10 4.45 -35.03
CA GLY A 68 10.80 3.23 -35.81
C GLY A 68 9.30 2.93 -36.01
N GLU A 69 8.42 3.48 -35.17
CA GLU A 69 7.00 3.09 -35.06
C GLU A 69 6.02 4.24 -35.29
N GLN A 70 6.44 5.34 -35.95
CA GLN A 70 5.56 6.46 -36.34
C GLN A 70 4.29 6.03 -37.12
N PHE A 71 4.15 4.75 -37.46
CA PHE A 71 2.90 4.07 -37.78
C PHE A 71 1.71 4.53 -36.92
N ASN A 72 1.85 4.63 -35.59
CA ASN A 72 0.73 5.03 -34.73
C ASN A 72 0.35 6.49 -34.93
N ILE A 73 1.34 7.39 -35.04
CA ILE A 73 1.09 8.80 -35.41
C ILE A 73 0.45 8.90 -36.80
N LYS A 74 0.88 8.05 -37.74
CA LYS A 74 0.29 7.99 -39.10
C LYS A 74 -1.14 7.45 -39.08
N ILE A 75 -1.48 6.49 -38.21
CA ILE A 75 -2.85 6.01 -38.02
C ILE A 75 -3.71 7.12 -37.42
N ILE A 76 -3.24 7.81 -36.36
CA ILE A 76 -3.94 8.95 -35.76
C ILE A 76 -4.17 10.05 -36.80
N ALA A 77 -3.16 10.35 -37.61
CA ALA A 77 -3.24 11.33 -38.69
C ALA A 77 -4.10 10.88 -39.89
N LYS A 78 -4.39 9.58 -40.04
CA LYS A 78 -5.30 9.04 -41.09
C LYS A 78 -6.74 8.90 -40.59
N GLY A 79 -6.95 8.56 -39.32
CA GLY A 79 -8.26 8.43 -38.68
C GLY A 79 -8.86 9.76 -38.20
N MET A 80 -8.29 10.91 -38.59
CA MET A 80 -8.64 12.24 -38.05
C MET A 80 -10.10 12.67 -38.25
N HIS A 81 -10.78 12.09 -39.23
CA HIS A 81 -12.19 12.41 -39.53
C HIS A 81 -13.17 11.47 -38.83
N ASP A 82 -12.68 10.38 -38.21
CA ASP A 82 -13.47 9.44 -37.42
C ASP A 82 -12.72 9.05 -36.14
N ILE A 83 -12.79 9.92 -35.14
CA ILE A 83 -12.16 9.73 -33.83
C ILE A 83 -12.67 8.46 -33.13
N LYS A 84 -13.94 8.08 -33.35
CA LYS A 84 -14.51 6.87 -32.73
C LYS A 84 -13.99 5.60 -33.39
N GLY A 85 -13.91 5.56 -34.72
CA GLY A 85 -13.30 4.47 -35.46
C GLY A 85 -11.80 4.32 -35.13
N LEU A 86 -11.09 5.45 -35.04
CA LEU A 86 -9.69 5.50 -34.63
C LEU A 86 -9.48 4.95 -33.22
N ALA A 87 -10.34 5.36 -32.27
CA ALA A 87 -10.25 4.91 -30.90
C ALA A 87 -10.45 3.39 -30.78
N THR A 88 -11.42 2.86 -31.53
CA THR A 88 -11.71 1.42 -31.57
C THR A 88 -10.55 0.63 -32.17
N GLN A 89 -9.92 1.14 -33.25
CA GLN A 89 -8.81 0.47 -33.91
C GLN A 89 -7.57 0.38 -33.01
N ILE A 90 -7.15 1.50 -32.42
CA ILE A 90 -5.97 1.54 -31.56
C ILE A 90 -6.18 0.73 -30.28
N ALA A 91 -7.39 0.76 -29.70
CA ALA A 91 -7.69 -0.03 -28.51
C ALA A 91 -7.51 -1.54 -28.75
N ASN A 92 -7.96 -2.03 -29.91
CA ASN A 92 -7.83 -3.43 -30.30
C ASN A 92 -6.37 -3.84 -30.61
N GLU A 93 -5.58 -2.94 -31.21
CA GLU A 93 -4.22 -3.25 -31.67
C GLU A 93 -3.16 -3.10 -30.56
N HIS A 94 -3.38 -2.24 -29.56
CA HIS A 94 -2.37 -1.87 -28.57
C HIS A 94 -2.72 -2.17 -27.11
N ASN A 95 -3.80 -2.94 -26.89
CA ASN A 95 -4.23 -3.37 -25.56
C ASN A 95 -4.37 -2.20 -24.56
N ILE A 96 -4.86 -1.06 -25.07
CA ILE A 96 -5.21 0.12 -24.31
C ILE A 96 -6.73 0.25 -24.32
N ASP A 97 -7.34 0.51 -23.17
CA ASP A 97 -8.79 0.69 -23.12
C ASP A 97 -9.21 1.98 -23.84
N GLU A 98 -10.45 1.99 -24.34
CA GLU A 98 -11.00 3.10 -25.12
C GLU A 98 -10.98 4.43 -24.35
N ASP A 99 -11.20 4.39 -23.04
CA ASP A 99 -11.28 5.59 -22.19
C ASP A 99 -9.89 6.20 -21.95
N SER A 100 -8.87 5.36 -21.73
CA SER A 100 -7.47 5.80 -21.69
C SER A 100 -7.03 6.44 -23.00
N LEU A 101 -7.44 5.89 -24.14
CA LEU A 101 -7.13 6.49 -25.43
C LEU A 101 -7.85 7.82 -25.66
N LYS A 102 -9.14 7.91 -25.31
CA LYS A 102 -9.89 9.18 -25.35
C LYS A 102 -9.21 10.26 -24.52
N ASP A 103 -8.75 9.92 -23.31
CA ASP A 103 -8.08 10.86 -22.42
C ASP A 103 -6.73 11.35 -22.98
N MET A 104 -5.95 10.45 -23.58
CA MET A 104 -4.70 10.83 -24.26
C MET A 104 -4.94 11.74 -25.46
N LEU A 105 -5.98 11.48 -26.25
CA LEU A 105 -6.34 12.30 -27.42
C LEU A 105 -7.17 13.54 -27.07
N ALA A 106 -7.67 13.65 -25.83
CA ALA A 106 -8.50 14.76 -25.40
C ALA A 106 -7.76 16.10 -25.54
N GLY A 107 -8.41 17.06 -26.20
CA GLY A 107 -7.85 18.38 -26.45
C GLY A 107 -6.94 18.47 -27.67
N LEU A 108 -6.66 17.36 -28.36
CA LEU A 108 -5.90 17.37 -29.62
C LEU A 108 -6.70 18.16 -30.68
N LYS A 109 -6.18 19.31 -31.09
CA LYS A 109 -6.75 20.14 -32.14
C LYS A 109 -5.88 20.05 -33.39
N LEU A 110 -6.38 19.35 -34.40
CA LEU A 110 -5.66 19.19 -35.65
C LEU A 110 -5.99 20.35 -36.61
N PRO A 111 -5.02 20.82 -37.41
CA PRO A 111 -5.29 21.83 -38.41
C PRO A 111 -6.30 21.32 -39.45
N GLN A 112 -7.39 22.07 -39.67
CA GLN A 112 -8.46 21.70 -40.63
C GLN A 112 -7.99 21.69 -42.09
N GLN A 113 -6.94 22.47 -42.39
CA GLN A 113 -6.26 22.52 -43.68
C GLN A 113 -4.76 22.65 -43.40
N GLY A 114 -4.01 21.57 -43.62
CA GLY A 114 -2.58 21.53 -43.37
C GLY A 114 -1.95 20.35 -44.09
N LYS A 115 -0.62 20.39 -44.28
CA LYS A 115 0.10 19.23 -44.81
C LYS A 115 0.08 18.12 -43.76
N PHE A 116 0.16 16.88 -44.21
CA PHE A 116 0.29 15.72 -43.33
C PHE A 116 1.40 15.90 -42.27
N GLU A 117 2.51 16.53 -42.67
CA GLU A 117 3.63 16.86 -41.79
C GLU A 117 3.25 17.80 -40.63
N ASP A 118 2.32 18.73 -40.83
CA ASP A 118 1.86 19.65 -39.79
C ASP A 118 0.98 18.91 -38.78
N ALA A 119 0.12 18.00 -39.24
CA ALA A 119 -0.66 17.12 -38.37
C ALA A 119 0.25 16.20 -37.54
N VAL A 120 1.28 15.60 -38.16
CA VAL A 120 2.29 14.81 -37.46
C VAL A 120 2.95 15.62 -36.35
N LYS A 121 3.43 16.84 -36.65
CA LYS A 121 4.04 17.72 -35.63
C LYS A 121 3.06 18.03 -34.50
N THR A 122 1.82 18.39 -34.81
CA THR A 122 0.80 18.70 -33.79
C THR A 122 0.52 17.49 -32.88
N ILE A 123 0.39 16.29 -33.46
CA ILE A 123 0.21 15.04 -32.70
C ILE A 123 1.43 14.78 -31.82
N THR A 124 2.64 14.88 -32.37
CA THR A 124 3.89 14.69 -31.62
C THR A 124 3.98 15.63 -30.42
N TYR A 125 3.75 16.94 -30.62
CA TYR A 125 3.78 17.91 -29.52
C TYR A 125 2.71 17.63 -28.47
N HIS A 126 1.49 17.29 -28.89
CA HIS A 126 0.42 16.93 -27.98
C HIS A 126 0.77 15.71 -27.13
N LEU A 127 1.31 14.67 -27.76
CA LEU A 127 1.74 13.44 -27.09
C LEU A 127 2.92 13.68 -26.15
N ILE A 128 3.89 14.54 -26.50
CA ILE A 128 4.98 14.91 -25.59
C ILE A 128 4.42 15.59 -24.33
N ASN A 129 3.50 16.56 -24.49
CA ASN A 129 2.90 17.24 -23.34
C ASN A 129 2.11 16.27 -22.45
N LYS A 130 1.35 15.35 -23.06
CA LYS A 130 0.63 14.29 -22.34
C LYS A 130 1.58 13.34 -21.62
N LEU A 131 2.69 12.96 -22.26
CA LEU A 131 3.72 12.12 -21.65
C LEU A 131 4.30 12.77 -20.40
N SER A 132 4.67 14.06 -20.48
CA SER A 132 5.21 14.79 -19.33
C SER A 132 4.21 14.86 -18.17
N ALA A 133 2.93 15.10 -18.45
CA ALA A 133 1.89 15.10 -17.42
C ALA A 133 1.72 13.71 -16.78
N ILE A 134 1.65 12.65 -17.58
CA ILE A 134 1.54 11.26 -17.09
C ILE A 134 2.76 10.87 -16.24
N GLN A 135 3.96 11.28 -16.63
CA GLN A 135 5.17 11.00 -15.88
C GLN A 135 5.18 11.71 -14.52
N HIS A 136 4.72 12.96 -14.47
CA HIS A 136 4.54 13.68 -13.21
C HIS A 136 3.51 12.98 -12.30
N ASP A 137 2.33 12.63 -12.83
CA ASP A 137 1.29 11.94 -12.08
C ASP A 137 1.75 10.55 -11.59
N LEU A 138 2.58 9.86 -12.39
CA LEU A 138 3.17 8.57 -12.04
C LEU A 138 4.19 8.72 -10.90
N GLU A 139 5.05 9.74 -10.95
CA GLU A 139 5.99 10.03 -9.86
C GLU A 139 5.25 10.32 -8.55
N ASP A 140 4.21 11.15 -8.59
CA ASP A 140 3.41 11.47 -7.40
C ASP A 140 2.68 10.23 -6.86
N SER A 141 2.10 9.43 -7.74
CA SER A 141 1.44 8.18 -7.36
C SER A 141 2.41 7.18 -6.72
N LEU A 142 3.65 7.09 -7.23
CA LEU A 142 4.69 6.23 -6.66
C LEU A 142 5.17 6.75 -5.29
N ARG A 143 5.30 8.07 -5.12
CA ARG A 143 5.63 8.66 -3.80
C ARG A 143 4.52 8.40 -2.78
N GLU A 144 3.26 8.52 -3.18
CA GLU A 144 2.12 8.18 -2.31
C GLU A 144 2.10 6.70 -1.96
N TYR A 145 2.41 5.83 -2.94
CA TYR A 145 2.52 4.38 -2.73
C TYR A 145 3.60 4.04 -1.71
N ASP A 146 4.79 4.63 -1.84
CA ASP A 146 5.89 4.45 -0.88
C ASP A 146 5.51 4.96 0.52
N SER A 147 4.77 6.07 0.61
CA SER A 147 4.26 6.59 1.88
C SER A 147 3.30 5.61 2.57
N PHE A 148 2.36 5.02 1.82
CA PHE A 148 1.47 3.99 2.34
C PHE A 148 2.23 2.72 2.74
N HIS A 149 3.22 2.30 1.96
CA HIS A 149 4.06 1.16 2.29
C HIS A 149 4.84 1.37 3.59
N ASN A 150 5.46 2.54 3.75
CA ASN A 150 6.16 2.91 4.99
C ASN A 150 5.20 2.99 6.19
N THR A 151 3.99 3.49 5.99
CA THR A 151 2.95 3.51 7.02
C THR A 151 2.57 2.08 7.44
N THR A 152 2.43 1.18 6.47
CA THR A 152 2.15 -0.24 6.70
C THR A 152 3.25 -0.88 7.57
N ILE A 153 4.52 -0.65 7.20
CA ILE A 153 5.68 -1.13 7.97
C ILE A 153 5.63 -0.62 9.41
N ASN A 154 5.45 0.69 9.59
CA ASN A 154 5.41 1.30 10.92
C ASN A 154 4.30 0.69 11.79
N GLU A 155 3.10 0.47 11.24
CA GLU A 155 2.00 -0.17 11.98
C GLU A 155 2.33 -1.61 12.38
N TYR A 156 2.91 -2.42 11.47
CA TYR A 156 3.34 -3.78 11.84
C TYR A 156 4.44 -3.78 12.88
N GLU A 157 5.42 -2.88 12.80
CA GLU A 157 6.48 -2.79 13.81
C GLU A 157 5.93 -2.42 15.18
N ASN A 158 4.97 -1.49 15.24
CA ASN A 158 4.30 -1.12 16.49
C ASN A 158 3.51 -2.28 17.09
N MET A 159 2.71 -2.98 16.26
CA MET A 159 1.97 -4.15 16.72
C MET A 159 2.91 -5.28 17.14
N ARG A 160 3.98 -5.55 16.37
CA ARG A 160 4.97 -6.59 16.67
C ARG A 160 5.72 -6.28 17.98
N ARG A 161 6.02 -5.01 18.25
CA ARG A 161 6.57 -4.57 19.54
C ARG A 161 5.61 -4.90 20.68
N ARG A 162 4.32 -4.53 20.57
CA ARG A 162 3.31 -4.86 21.59
C ARG A 162 3.13 -6.37 21.77
N PHE A 163 3.20 -7.15 20.69
CA PHE A 163 3.18 -8.62 20.74
C PHE A 163 4.38 -9.18 21.50
N PHE A 164 5.59 -8.71 21.22
CA PHE A 164 6.78 -9.17 21.93
C PHE A 164 6.77 -8.73 23.39
N ASP A 165 6.40 -7.49 23.70
CA ASP A 165 6.28 -7.01 25.08
C ASP A 165 5.30 -7.87 25.87
N LEU A 166 4.15 -8.19 25.26
CA LEU A 166 3.14 -9.04 25.87
C LEU A 166 3.64 -10.48 26.06
N THR A 167 4.21 -11.10 25.04
CA THR A 167 4.66 -12.50 25.10
C THR A 167 5.88 -12.69 26.01
N LEU A 168 6.83 -11.75 26.02
CA LEU A 168 8.00 -11.77 26.90
C LEU A 168 7.66 -11.47 28.37
N SER A 169 6.53 -10.80 28.64
CA SER A 169 6.04 -10.58 30.01
C SER A 169 5.41 -11.82 30.65
N ARG A 170 5.10 -12.86 29.86
CA ARG A 170 4.49 -14.09 30.36
C ARG A 170 5.52 -14.99 31.04
N ASP A 171 5.07 -15.70 32.06
CA ASP A 171 5.89 -16.73 32.71
C ASP A 171 6.17 -17.88 31.73
N LYS A 172 7.42 -18.32 31.69
CA LYS A 172 7.84 -19.44 30.84
C LYS A 172 7.29 -20.75 31.41
N GLY A 173 6.54 -21.47 30.59
CA GLY A 173 6.11 -22.84 30.90
C GLY A 173 7.23 -23.86 30.67
N ALA A 174 6.92 -25.13 30.92
CA ALA A 174 7.83 -26.25 30.66
C ALA A 174 8.24 -26.35 29.18
N ASP A 175 7.35 -25.96 28.27
CA ASP A 175 7.54 -25.99 26.81
C ASP A 175 8.04 -24.65 26.23
N GLY A 176 8.35 -23.66 27.08
CA GLY A 176 8.83 -22.34 26.67
C GLY A 176 7.77 -21.22 26.77
N ILE A 177 7.94 -20.19 25.94
CA ILE A 177 7.01 -19.04 25.88
C ILE A 177 5.82 -19.41 24.99
N ASP A 178 4.61 -19.23 25.49
CA ASP A 178 3.39 -19.38 24.68
C ASP A 178 3.15 -18.14 23.83
N PHE A 179 3.19 -18.32 22.50
CA PHE A 179 2.95 -17.28 21.49
C PHE A 179 1.48 -17.18 21.05
N LYS A 180 0.58 -18.02 21.61
CA LYS A 180 -0.85 -17.93 21.31
C LYS A 180 -1.42 -16.61 21.81
N VAL A 181 -2.28 -16.01 21.00
CA VAL A 181 -2.88 -14.70 21.27
C VAL A 181 -4.36 -14.91 21.58
N SER A 182 -4.80 -14.60 22.80
CA SER A 182 -6.22 -14.56 23.12
C SER A 182 -6.87 -13.31 22.52
N LYS A 183 -8.20 -13.25 22.48
CA LYS A 183 -8.92 -12.07 21.98
C LYS A 183 -8.55 -10.77 22.70
N ARG A 184 -8.30 -10.86 24.01
CA ARG A 184 -7.86 -9.72 24.82
C ARG A 184 -6.44 -9.28 24.45
N ASP A 185 -5.54 -10.24 24.24
CA ASP A 185 -4.17 -9.95 23.80
C ASP A 185 -4.19 -9.33 22.39
N PHE A 186 -5.03 -9.86 21.50
CA PHE A 186 -5.18 -9.34 20.14
C PHE A 186 -5.63 -7.88 20.16
N MET A 187 -6.66 -7.55 20.95
CA MET A 187 -7.15 -6.18 21.13
C MET A 187 -6.06 -5.23 21.63
N PHE A 188 -5.21 -5.69 22.55
CA PHE A 188 -4.06 -4.91 23.03
C PHE A 188 -2.99 -4.72 21.93
N ILE A 189 -2.63 -5.80 21.21
CA ILE A 189 -1.60 -5.77 20.17
C ILE A 189 -1.98 -4.84 19.03
N VAL A 190 -3.25 -4.88 18.59
CA VAL A 190 -3.73 -4.04 17.50
C VAL A 190 -4.18 -2.65 17.97
N ASN A 191 -4.22 -2.40 19.28
CA ASN A 191 -4.63 -1.14 19.91
C ASN A 191 -5.91 -0.55 19.27
N SER A 192 -6.90 -1.40 19.04
CA SER A 192 -8.14 -0.99 18.39
C SER A 192 -9.23 -0.70 19.41
N LYS A 193 -9.93 0.41 19.21
CA LYS A 193 -11.13 0.78 19.97
C LYS A 193 -12.39 0.20 19.32
N ASN A 194 -12.29 -0.25 18.08
CA ASN A 194 -13.38 -0.88 17.35
C ASN A 194 -13.54 -2.36 17.74
N GLY A 195 -14.23 -2.60 18.87
CA GLY A 195 -14.49 -3.95 19.36
C GLY A 195 -15.19 -4.85 18.35
N LYS A 196 -16.08 -4.32 17.49
CA LYS A 196 -16.74 -5.13 16.45
C LYS A 196 -15.75 -5.62 15.40
N MET A 197 -14.85 -4.75 14.93
CA MET A 197 -13.81 -5.13 13.97
C MET A 197 -12.84 -6.15 14.56
N VAL A 198 -12.44 -5.97 15.82
CA VAL A 198 -11.64 -6.94 16.56
C VAL A 198 -12.35 -8.30 16.63
N ASP A 199 -13.64 -8.32 16.94
CA ASP A 199 -14.45 -9.54 17.04
C ASP A 199 -14.50 -10.30 15.71
N ILE A 200 -14.79 -9.59 14.61
CA ILE A 200 -14.85 -10.15 13.27
C ILE A 200 -13.49 -10.76 12.88
N ILE A 201 -12.42 -9.99 13.02
CA ILE A 201 -11.07 -10.43 12.65
C ILE A 201 -10.62 -11.62 13.49
N PHE A 202 -10.88 -11.58 14.79
CA PHE A 202 -10.53 -12.69 15.69
C PHE A 202 -11.26 -13.97 15.28
N ASN A 203 -12.56 -13.89 14.99
CA ASN A 203 -13.34 -15.04 14.54
C ASN A 203 -12.89 -15.58 13.16
N LEU A 204 -12.42 -14.72 12.27
CA LEU A 204 -11.85 -15.14 10.98
C LEU A 204 -10.53 -15.92 11.14
N LEU A 205 -9.80 -15.67 12.23
CA LEU A 205 -8.52 -16.30 12.53
C LEU A 205 -8.65 -17.54 13.44
N ASP A 206 -9.61 -17.54 14.37
CA ASP A 206 -9.91 -18.65 15.30
C ASP A 206 -10.75 -19.74 14.63
N THR A 207 -10.22 -20.33 13.56
CA THR A 207 -10.93 -21.32 12.73
C THR A 207 -11.27 -22.61 13.47
N ASP A 208 -10.58 -22.93 14.56
CA ASP A 208 -10.80 -24.12 15.38
C ASP A 208 -11.59 -23.85 16.67
N GLY A 209 -12.02 -22.60 16.89
CA GLY A 209 -12.86 -22.19 18.01
C GLY A 209 -12.22 -22.37 19.39
N LYS A 210 -10.88 -22.34 19.46
CA LYS A 210 -10.14 -22.53 20.71
C LYS A 210 -10.00 -21.23 21.52
N GLY A 211 -10.48 -20.10 21.01
CA GLY A 211 -10.40 -18.81 21.68
C GLY A 211 -9.00 -18.21 21.66
N VAL A 212 -8.11 -18.71 20.78
CA VAL A 212 -6.73 -18.26 20.63
C VAL A 212 -6.32 -18.32 19.16
N ILE A 213 -5.50 -17.38 18.73
CA ILE A 213 -5.02 -17.28 17.35
C ILE A 213 -3.50 -17.28 17.28
N ASP A 214 -2.98 -17.64 16.11
CA ASP A 214 -1.57 -17.44 15.75
C ASP A 214 -1.39 -16.01 15.22
N TRP A 215 -0.52 -15.23 15.87
CA TRP A 215 -0.16 -13.88 15.43
C TRP A 215 0.40 -13.87 14.00
N GLY A 216 1.23 -14.86 13.65
CA GLY A 216 1.84 -14.95 12.32
C GLY A 216 0.78 -15.09 11.21
N ALA A 217 -0.35 -15.76 11.50
CA ALA A 217 -1.45 -15.89 10.56
C ALA A 217 -2.12 -14.53 10.27
N PHE A 218 -2.30 -13.68 11.29
CA PHE A 218 -2.78 -12.31 11.10
C PHE A 218 -1.76 -11.48 10.32
N GLU A 219 -0.49 -11.48 10.72
CA GLU A 219 0.55 -10.65 10.11
C GLU A 219 0.67 -10.92 8.60
N MET A 220 0.68 -12.19 8.18
CA MET A 220 0.78 -12.57 6.77
C MET A 220 -0.49 -12.29 5.93
N ASN A 221 -1.68 -12.24 6.53
CA ASN A 221 -2.95 -12.19 5.80
C ASN A 221 -3.81 -10.94 6.08
N SER A 222 -3.30 -10.04 6.92
CA SER A 222 -3.98 -8.86 7.45
C SER A 222 -4.63 -7.98 6.38
N GLY A 223 -4.01 -7.76 5.22
CA GLY A 223 -4.63 -7.03 4.11
C GLY A 223 -5.93 -7.67 3.60
N ARG A 224 -5.95 -9.00 3.42
CA ARG A 224 -7.17 -9.74 3.05
C ARG A 224 -8.18 -9.73 4.19
N ILE A 225 -7.73 -10.01 5.41
CA ILE A 225 -8.60 -10.10 6.59
C ILE A 225 -9.30 -8.77 6.89
N LEU A 226 -8.61 -7.64 6.75
CA LEU A 226 -9.19 -6.31 6.93
C LEU A 226 -10.22 -5.99 5.83
N CYS A 227 -9.95 -6.41 4.60
CA CYS A 227 -10.90 -6.28 3.49
C CYS A 227 -12.18 -7.11 3.76
N ASP A 228 -12.01 -8.39 4.13
CA ASP A 228 -13.12 -9.28 4.48
C ASP A 228 -13.91 -8.71 5.67
N ALA A 229 -13.23 -8.24 6.71
CA ALA A 229 -13.85 -7.68 7.91
C ALA A 229 -14.70 -6.43 7.64
N LYS A 230 -14.26 -5.54 6.73
CA LYS A 230 -15.09 -4.40 6.29
C LYS A 230 -16.40 -4.84 5.64
N GLY A 231 -16.45 -6.00 4.98
CA GLY A 231 -17.68 -6.55 4.40
C GLY A 231 -18.72 -7.04 5.42
N PHE A 232 -18.33 -7.18 6.69
CA PHE A 232 -19.20 -7.59 7.80
C PHE A 232 -19.56 -6.45 8.77
N LEU A 233 -19.03 -5.24 8.54
CA LEU A 233 -19.35 -4.03 9.32
C LEU A 233 -20.58 -3.32 8.76
#